data_AF-K9W5V5-F1
#
_entry.id   AF-K9W5V5-F1
#
_cell.length_a   1.000
_cell.length_b   1.000
_cell.length_c   1.000
_cell.angle_alpha   90.00
_cell.angle_beta   90.00
_cell.angle_gamma   90.00
#
_symmetry.space_group_name_H-M   'P 1'
#
loop_
_entity.id
_entity.type
_entity.pdbx_description
1 polymer ?
#
loop_
_entity_poly.entity_id
_entity_poly.type
_entity_poly.pdbx_seq_one_letter_code
_entity_poly.pdbx_strand_id
1 'polypeptide(L)'
;MQSIQIKTHIGEDGLLQVRLPVEIQNKDVEIMIIIQPLEPSETQSQPKNWQPGFFEEVIGGWEGEPLVREPQGELPEREPFL
;
A
#
# COMPACT_ATOMS: atom_id res chain seq x y z
N MET A 1 27.75 20.58 7.21
CA MET A 1 26.71 20.16 6.26
C MET A 1 25.75 19.23 6.97
N GLN A 2 24.49 19.63 7.12
CA GLN A 2 23.41 18.73 7.53
C GLN A 2 22.60 18.39 6.28
N SER A 3 22.39 17.11 6.01
CA SER A 3 21.61 16.62 4.88
C SER A 3 20.22 16.23 5.36
N ILE A 4 19.18 16.75 4.73
CA ILE A 4 17.78 16.41 5.01
C ILE A 4 17.24 15.69 3.77
N GLN A 5 16.91 14.40 3.91
CA GLN A 5 16.25 13.63 2.86
C GLN A 5 14.72 13.73 3.03
N ILE A 6 14.04 14.29 2.02
CA ILE A 6 12.59 14.45 2.01
C ILE A 6 12.03 13.60 0.87
N LYS A 7 11.20 12.61 1.20
CA LYS A 7 10.42 11.85 0.22
C LYS A 7 9.00 12.38 0.22
N THR A 8 8.59 13.03 -0.87
CA THR A 8 7.25 13.62 -0.99
C THR A 8 6.71 13.42 -2.41
N HIS A 9 5.39 13.46 -2.54
CA HIS A 9 4.69 13.47 -3.82
C HIS A 9 4.44 14.93 -4.23
N ILE A 10 4.80 15.27 -5.47
CA ILE A 10 4.42 16.53 -6.10
C ILE A 10 3.04 16.32 -6.73
N GLY A 11 2.04 17.07 -6.25
CA GLY A 11 0.66 16.96 -6.74
C GLY A 11 0.46 17.61 -8.11
N GLU A 12 -0.80 17.69 -8.53
CA GLU A 12 -1.19 18.29 -9.81
C GLU A 12 -0.83 19.78 -9.93
N ASP A 13 -0.61 20.46 -8.80
CA ASP A 13 -0.18 21.85 -8.73
C ASP A 13 1.31 22.06 -9.04
N GLY A 14 2.10 20.98 -9.09
CA GLY A 14 3.53 21.04 -9.38
C GLY A 14 4.39 21.64 -8.27
N LEU A 15 3.86 21.81 -7.05
CA LEU A 15 4.55 22.52 -5.97
C LEU A 15 5.25 21.55 -4.98
N LEU A 16 6.50 21.87 -4.64
CA LEU A 16 7.27 21.21 -3.58
C LEU A 16 7.35 22.13 -2.35
N GLN A 17 6.67 21.76 -1.26
CA GLN A 17 6.72 22.50 0.00
C GLN A 17 7.76 21.89 0.97
N VAL A 18 8.84 22.62 1.25
CA VAL A 18 9.86 22.24 2.25
C VAL A 18 9.61 23.00 3.54
N ARG A 19 9.38 22.26 4.65
CA ARG A 19 9.24 22.85 5.99
C ARG A 19 10.52 22.65 6.77
N LEU A 20 11.19 23.75 7.10
CA LEU A 20 12.39 23.77 7.90
C LEU A 20 12.03 23.73 9.40
N PRO A 21 12.79 23.00 10.23
CA PRO A 21 12.52 22.92 11.65
C PRO A 21 12.91 24.23 12.36
N VAL A 22 12.37 24.46 13.56
CA VAL A 22 12.42 25.76 14.25
C VAL A 22 13.83 26.18 14.68
N GLU A 23 14.75 25.22 14.81
CA GLU A 23 16.13 25.45 15.24
C GLU A 23 16.96 26.28 14.24
N ILE A 24 16.48 26.38 12.99
CA ILE A 24 17.07 27.20 11.93
C ILE A 24 16.30 28.48 11.62
N GLN A 25 15.37 28.87 12.50
CA GLN A 25 14.69 30.17 12.41
C GLN A 25 15.68 31.34 12.46
N ASN A 26 15.45 32.36 11.62
CA ASN A 26 16.26 33.58 11.52
C ASN A 26 17.76 33.34 11.22
N LYS A 27 18.07 32.28 10.48
CA LYS A 27 19.44 31.99 10.02
C LYS A 27 19.49 32.00 8.49
N ASP A 28 20.57 32.56 7.95
CA ASP A 28 20.89 32.43 6.54
C ASP A 28 21.35 30.99 6.26
N VAL A 29 20.69 30.34 5.32
CA VAL A 29 20.94 28.94 4.97
C VAL A 29 21.05 28.78 3.46
N GLU A 30 22.04 28.00 3.02
CA GLU A 30 22.18 27.56 1.64
C GLU A 30 21.56 26.16 1.51
N ILE A 31 20.67 25.97 0.53
CA ILE A 31 19.92 24.73 0.32
C ILE A 31 20.29 24.14 -1.04
N MET A 32 20.65 22.86 -1.05
CA MET A 32 20.90 22.09 -2.27
C MET A 32 19.80 21.04 -2.43
N ILE A 33 19.07 21.09 -3.53
CA ILE A 33 17.96 20.18 -3.84
C ILE A 33 18.40 19.26 -4.98
N ILE A 34 18.27 17.94 -4.78
CA ILE A 34 18.52 16.94 -5.82
C ILE A 34 17.18 16.27 -6.13
N ILE A 35 16.72 16.39 -7.37
CA ILE A 35 15.47 15.77 -7.84
C ILE A 35 15.83 14.46 -8.54
N GLN A 36 15.42 13.34 -7.96
CA GLN A 36 15.46 12.04 -8.59
C GLN A 36 14.02 11.58 -8.82
N PRO A 37 13.55 11.53 -10.09
CA PRO A 37 12.24 10.95 -10.39
C PRO A 37 12.21 9.51 -9.87
N LEU A 38 11.23 9.20 -9.04
CA LEU A 38 10.95 7.82 -8.69
C LEU A 38 10.05 7.29 -9.80
N GLU A 39 10.56 6.36 -10.60
CA GLU A 39 9.68 5.61 -11.50
C GLU A 39 8.59 4.97 -10.65
N PRO A 40 7.31 5.06 -11.07
CA PRO A 40 6.25 4.33 -10.39
C PRO A 40 6.67 2.87 -10.42
N SER A 41 7.01 2.33 -9.26
CA SER A 41 7.33 0.92 -9.18
C SER A 41 6.06 0.19 -9.60
N GLU A 42 6.08 -0.45 -10.77
CA GLU A 42 4.99 -1.27 -11.31
C GLU A 42 4.60 -2.45 -10.39
N THR A 43 5.15 -2.50 -9.17
CA THR A 43 5.00 -3.61 -8.22
C THR A 43 4.05 -3.34 -7.06
N GLN A 44 3.21 -2.29 -7.12
CA GLN A 44 2.21 -2.05 -6.05
C GLN A 44 0.84 -2.71 -6.29
N SER A 45 0.59 -3.36 -7.42
CA SER A 45 -0.70 -4.02 -7.70
C SER A 45 -0.65 -5.55 -7.76
N GLN A 46 0.52 -6.17 -7.66
CA GLN A 46 0.61 -7.62 -7.51
C GLN A 46 1.07 -7.96 -6.10
N PRO A 47 0.24 -8.62 -5.27
CA PRO A 47 0.74 -9.17 -4.03
C PRO A 47 1.90 -10.11 -4.37
N LYS A 48 3.12 -9.76 -3.95
CA LYS A 48 4.41 -10.45 -4.24
C LYS A 48 4.41 -11.97 -4.06
N ASN A 49 3.39 -12.51 -3.43
CA ASN A 49 3.25 -13.91 -3.05
C ASN A 49 2.39 -14.72 -4.02
N TRP A 50 1.78 -14.11 -5.03
CA TRP A 50 0.93 -14.81 -5.99
C TRP A 50 1.61 -14.91 -7.35
N GLN A 51 1.38 -16.04 -7.99
CA GLN A 51 1.89 -16.31 -9.33
C GLN A 51 1.20 -15.36 -10.33
N PRO A 52 1.89 -14.90 -11.38
CA PRO A 52 1.23 -14.17 -12.46
C PRO A 52 0.02 -14.95 -12.98
N GLY A 53 -1.11 -14.28 -13.21
CA GLY A 53 -2.33 -14.92 -13.71
C GLY A 53 -3.19 -15.63 -12.65
N PHE A 54 -2.79 -15.62 -11.37
CA PHE A 54 -3.53 -16.36 -10.33
C PHE A 54 -5.01 -15.94 -10.23
N PHE A 55 -5.35 -14.67 -10.39
CA PHE A 55 -6.74 -14.22 -10.28
C PHE A 55 -7.48 -14.29 -11.62
N GLU A 56 -6.75 -14.30 -12.72
CA GLU A 56 -7.32 -14.29 -14.07
C GLU A 56 -7.61 -15.71 -14.57
N GLU A 57 -6.75 -16.68 -14.23
CA GLU A 57 -6.82 -18.06 -14.73
C GLU A 57 -7.44 -19.04 -13.73
N VAL A 58 -7.35 -18.79 -12.42
CA VAL A 58 -7.81 -19.75 -11.40
C VAL A 58 -9.28 -19.57 -11.04
N ILE A 59 -9.86 -18.38 -11.25
CA ILE A 59 -11.26 -18.12 -10.94
C ILE A 59 -12.15 -18.98 -11.85
N GLY A 60 -12.91 -19.89 -11.25
CA GLY A 60 -13.81 -20.79 -11.97
C GLY A 60 -13.14 -22.02 -12.58
N GLY A 61 -11.84 -22.25 -12.35
CA GLY A 61 -11.10 -23.42 -12.84
C GLY A 61 -11.39 -24.74 -12.11
N TRP A 62 -12.53 -24.86 -11.42
CA TRP A 62 -12.91 -26.12 -10.78
C TRP A 62 -13.40 -27.12 -11.83
N GLU A 63 -12.59 -28.15 -12.11
CA GLU A 63 -12.91 -29.23 -13.07
C GLU A 63 -13.41 -30.52 -12.40
N GLY A 64 -13.56 -30.52 -11.07
CA GLY A 64 -14.00 -31.68 -10.30
C GLY A 64 -15.52 -31.85 -10.23
N GLU A 65 -15.97 -32.68 -9.29
CA GLU A 65 -17.40 -32.91 -9.02
C GLU A 65 -18.13 -31.62 -8.65
N PRO A 66 -19.44 -31.47 -8.96
CA PRO A 66 -20.20 -30.29 -8.59
C PRO A 66 -20.06 -29.95 -7.11
N LEU A 67 -19.82 -28.67 -6.81
CA LEU A 67 -19.78 -28.19 -5.42
C LEU A 67 -21.18 -28.32 -4.81
N VAL A 68 -21.38 -29.35 -3.98
CA VAL A 68 -22.62 -29.58 -3.25
C VAL A 68 -22.48 -29.04 -1.84
N ARG A 69 -23.42 -28.18 -1.43
CA ARG A 69 -23.52 -27.74 -0.05
C ARG A 69 -24.11 -28.86 0.80
N GLU A 70 -23.36 -29.34 1.78
CA GLU A 70 -23.87 -30.28 2.78
C GLU A 70 -25.00 -29.66 3.63
N PRO A 71 -25.89 -30.48 4.21
CA PRO A 71 -26.92 -29.99 5.12
C PRO A 71 -26.27 -29.19 6.25
N GLN A 72 -26.86 -28.03 6.56
CA GLN A 72 -26.46 -27.25 7.71
C GLN A 72 -26.70 -28.09 8.98
N GLY A 73 -25.65 -28.31 9.77
CA GLY A 73 -25.73 -29.05 11.02
C GLY A 73 -26.59 -28.34 12.08
N GLU A 74 -26.69 -28.96 13.25
CA GLU A 74 -27.45 -28.40 14.38
C GLU A 74 -26.82 -27.11 14.90
N LEU A 75 -27.68 -26.17 15.30
CA LEU A 75 -27.24 -24.92 15.92
C LEU A 75 -26.64 -25.24 17.31
N PRO A 76 -25.40 -24.82 17.62
CA PRO A 76 -24.85 -25.02 18.95
C PRO A 76 -25.61 -24.21 20.00
N GLU A 77 -25.74 -24.76 21.20
CA GLU A 77 -26.29 -24.03 22.35
C GLU A 77 -25.37 -22.85 22.69
N ARG A 78 -25.98 -21.67 22.92
CA ARG A 78 -25.25 -20.47 23.34
C ARG A 78 -25.29 -20.38 24.86
N GLU A 79 -24.20 -19.94 25.47
CA GLU A 79 -24.20 -19.59 26.89
C GLU A 79 -25.21 -18.45 27.16
N PRO A 80 -25.95 -18.50 28.28
CA PRO A 80 -26.83 -17.40 28.66
C PRO A 80 -26.04 -16.13 28.98
N PHE A 81 -26.64 -14.97 28.75
CA PHE A 81 -26.06 -13.70 29.15
C PHE A 81 -25.99 -13.61 30.68
N LEU A 82 -24.82 -13.21 31.22
CA LEU A 82 -24.60 -12.90 32.63
C LEU A 82 -25.16 -11.53 33.03
#